data_AF-A0A814KVN1-F1
#
_entry.id   AF-A0A814KVN1-F1
#
_cell.length_a   1.000
_cell.length_b   1.000
_cell.length_c   1.000
_cell.angle_alpha   90.00
_cell.angle_beta   90.00
_cell.angle_gamma   90.00
#
_symmetry.space_group_name_H-M   'P 1'
#
loop_
_entity.id
_entity.type
_entity.pdbx_description
1 polymer ?
#
loop_
_entity_poly.entity_id
_entity_poly.type
_entity_poly.pdbx_seq_one_letter_code
_entity_poly.pdbx_strand_id
1 'polypeptide(L)'
;MKFEEFDAKEEDEEFQKFLQEATTKKSESKNEQKEFERIAITPEPAFCLKTKTIATSNENTGEKVFINVCTSTKIQAPRDISEHELIEIVKSEDPGRYRVPISLGEPVADIDKNGHGCSIFTVIIHPDYLKKARQSSTFMNFLLTLVYEGLENKFPMFKLETG
;
A
#
# COMPACT_ATOMS: atom_id res chain seq x y z
N MET A 1 12.24 0.12 -65.07
CA MET A 1 12.25 -0.02 -63.60
C MET A 1 11.25 -1.10 -63.25
N LYS A 2 11.73 -2.21 -62.68
CA LYS A 2 10.87 -3.28 -62.16
C LYS A 2 10.62 -2.92 -60.69
N PHE A 3 9.37 -2.67 -60.33
CA PHE A 3 8.98 -2.50 -58.93
C PHE A 3 8.96 -3.91 -58.32
N GLU A 4 9.76 -4.15 -57.29
CA GLU A 4 9.67 -5.36 -56.49
C GLU A 4 8.43 -5.21 -55.60
N GLU A 5 7.48 -6.13 -55.76
CA GLU A 5 6.30 -6.21 -54.90
C GLU A 5 6.76 -6.62 -53.49
N PHE A 6 6.41 -5.80 -52.52
CA PHE A 6 6.65 -6.03 -51.09
C PHE A 6 5.68 -7.13 -50.61
N ASP A 7 6.21 -8.31 -50.33
CA ASP A 7 5.42 -9.53 -50.13
C ASP A 7 4.95 -9.65 -48.66
N ALA A 8 3.75 -9.12 -48.38
CA ALA A 8 3.15 -9.07 -47.05
C ALA A 8 2.91 -10.44 -46.38
N LYS A 9 3.16 -11.55 -47.07
CA LYS A 9 3.08 -12.91 -46.52
C LYS A 9 4.32 -13.30 -45.72
N GLU A 10 5.50 -12.79 -46.07
CA GLU A 10 6.73 -13.10 -45.33
C GLU A 10 6.73 -12.47 -43.93
N GLU A 11 6.23 -11.24 -43.79
CA GLU A 11 6.16 -10.54 -42.49
C GLU A 11 5.24 -11.26 -41.50
N ASP A 12 4.13 -11.84 -41.97
CA ASP A 12 3.17 -12.54 -41.11
C ASP A 12 3.74 -13.87 -40.60
N GLU A 13 4.51 -14.59 -41.43
CA GLU A 13 5.21 -15.82 -41.01
C GLU A 13 6.30 -15.54 -39.98
N GLU A 14 7.08 -14.47 -40.14
CA GLU A 14 8.08 -14.04 -39.15
C GLU A 14 7.43 -13.63 -37.82
N PHE A 15 6.31 -12.91 -37.87
CA PHE A 15 5.58 -12.50 -36.68
C PHE A 15 4.99 -13.69 -35.92
N GLN A 16 4.42 -14.67 -36.64
CA GLN A 16 3.90 -15.90 -36.03
C GLN A 16 5.02 -16.73 -35.38
N LYS A 17 6.18 -16.82 -36.04
CA LYS A 17 7.35 -17.50 -35.48
C LYS A 17 7.85 -16.82 -34.20
N PHE A 18 7.88 -15.49 -34.18
CA PHE A 18 8.24 -14.72 -32.99
C PHE A 18 7.26 -14.97 -31.83
N LEU A 19 5.94 -15.00 -32.09
CA LEU A 19 4.93 -15.32 -31.08
C LEU A 19 5.06 -16.75 -30.53
N GLN A 20 5.41 -17.71 -31.38
CA GLN A 20 5.70 -19.09 -30.97
C GLN A 20 6.95 -19.21 -30.09
N GLU A 21 8.01 -18.48 -30.42
CA GLU A 21 9.21 -18.44 -29.59
C GLU A 21 8.95 -17.78 -28.23
N ALA A 22 8.15 -16.71 -28.19
CA ALA A 22 7.78 -16.02 -26.96
C ALA A 22 6.91 -16.88 -26.03
N THR A 23 6.00 -17.69 -26.60
CA THR A 23 5.15 -18.61 -25.83
C THR A 23 5.93 -19.84 -25.33
N THR A 24 6.88 -20.35 -26.12
CA THR A 24 7.75 -21.47 -25.72
C THR A 24 8.72 -21.06 -24.61
N LYS A 25 9.37 -19.88 -24.73
CA LYS A 25 10.24 -19.30 -23.69
C LYS A 25 9.50 -18.97 -22.38
N LYS A 26 8.18 -18.72 -22.45
CA LYS A 26 7.33 -18.54 -21.26
C LYS A 26 7.04 -19.86 -20.53
N SER A 27 7.10 -21.00 -21.23
CA SER A 27 6.85 -22.32 -20.66
C SER A 27 8.07 -22.94 -19.94
N GLU A 28 9.28 -22.51 -20.30
CA GLU A 28 10.54 -22.91 -19.61
C GLU A 28 10.88 -22.01 -18.42
N SER A 29 10.22 -20.85 -18.30
CA SER A 29 10.17 -20.04 -17.08
C SER A 29 9.10 -20.52 -16.09
N LYS A 30 8.90 -21.83 -15.94
CA LYS A 30 8.19 -22.39 -14.78
C LYS A 30 9.17 -22.48 -13.61
N ASN A 31 9.54 -21.34 -13.04
CA ASN A 31 10.29 -21.30 -11.79
C ASN A 31 9.47 -20.55 -10.74
N GLU A 32 8.90 -21.35 -9.84
CA GLU A 32 8.42 -20.98 -8.51
C GLU A 32 7.44 -19.79 -8.43
N GLN A 33 6.19 -20.01 -8.83
CA GLN A 33 5.10 -19.36 -8.09
C GLN A 33 5.12 -19.95 -6.68
N LYS A 34 5.89 -19.34 -5.75
CA LYS A 34 5.67 -19.56 -4.32
C LYS A 34 4.20 -19.24 -4.08
N GLU A 35 3.41 -20.29 -3.86
CA GLU A 35 2.06 -20.16 -3.35
C GLU A 35 2.21 -19.52 -1.97
N PHE A 36 2.04 -18.21 -1.90
CA PHE A 36 2.08 -17.50 -0.64
C PHE A 36 0.86 -17.97 0.16
N GLU A 37 1.12 -18.66 1.27
CA GLU A 37 0.09 -19.02 2.23
C GLU A 37 -0.65 -17.75 2.64
N ARG A 38 -1.93 -17.65 2.23
CA ARG A 38 -2.77 -16.53 2.61
C ARG A 38 -3.20 -16.73 4.05
N ILE A 39 -2.66 -15.91 4.94
CA ILE A 39 -3.04 -15.92 6.35
C ILE A 39 -4.28 -15.03 6.51
N ALA A 40 -5.41 -15.62 6.87
CA ALA A 40 -6.57 -14.86 7.32
C ALA A 40 -6.28 -14.22 8.68
N ILE A 41 -6.46 -12.90 8.79
CA ILE A 41 -6.27 -12.14 10.03
C ILE A 41 -7.62 -11.59 10.47
N THR A 42 -7.99 -11.89 11.71
CA THR A 42 -9.07 -11.20 12.42
C THR A 42 -8.41 -10.22 13.39
N PRO A 43 -8.38 -8.91 13.07
CA PRO A 43 -7.65 -7.95 13.88
C PRO A 43 -8.47 -7.49 15.09
N GLU A 44 -7.78 -7.08 16.14
CA GLU A 44 -8.38 -6.47 17.34
C GLU A 44 -8.49 -4.95 17.14
N PRO A 45 -9.68 -4.33 17.34
CA PRO A 45 -9.84 -2.89 17.21
C PRO A 45 -9.01 -2.12 18.25
N ALA A 46 -8.41 -0.98 17.86
CA ALA A 46 -7.66 -0.14 18.79
C ALA A 46 -8.14 1.32 18.85
N PHE A 47 -8.12 2.05 17.73
CA PHE A 47 -8.66 3.41 17.65
C PHE A 47 -9.01 3.78 16.21
N CYS A 48 -9.81 4.84 16.04
CA CYS A 48 -10.19 5.35 14.73
C CYS A 48 -9.62 6.76 14.57
N LEU A 49 -8.95 7.01 13.45
CA LEU A 49 -8.62 8.35 13.00
C LEU A 49 -9.76 8.86 12.13
N LYS A 50 -10.01 10.16 12.21
CA LYS A 50 -10.97 10.85 11.35
C LYS A 50 -10.22 11.95 10.63
N THR A 51 -10.28 11.93 9.31
CA THR A 51 -9.75 12.97 8.42
C THR A 51 -10.73 13.22 7.28
N LYS A 52 -10.32 13.95 6.26
CA LYS A 52 -11.03 14.17 5.01
C LYS A 52 -10.05 14.20 3.85
N THR A 53 -10.56 14.03 2.64
CA THR A 53 -9.77 14.22 1.43
C THR A 53 -9.46 15.70 1.18
N ILE A 54 -8.28 16.00 0.66
CA ILE A 54 -7.92 17.32 0.13
C ILE A 54 -8.14 17.36 -1.39
N ALA A 55 -8.41 18.55 -1.92
CA ALA A 55 -8.65 18.74 -3.34
C ALA A 55 -7.42 18.32 -4.16
N THR A 56 -7.57 17.28 -4.96
CA THR A 56 -6.78 17.12 -6.19
C THR A 56 -7.58 17.75 -7.33
N SER A 57 -6.92 18.12 -8.42
CA SER A 57 -7.48 18.93 -9.50
C SER A 57 -8.76 18.38 -10.17
N ASN A 58 -9.24 17.18 -9.81
CA ASN A 58 -10.41 16.52 -10.40
C ASN A 58 -11.28 15.68 -9.43
N GLU A 59 -11.24 15.83 -8.10
CA GLU A 59 -11.93 14.88 -7.20
C GLU A 59 -12.65 15.48 -5.96
N ASN A 60 -13.48 14.64 -5.32
CA ASN A 60 -14.32 14.88 -4.13
C ASN A 60 -13.51 15.48 -2.97
N THR A 61 -13.39 16.80 -2.96
CA THR A 61 -12.71 17.54 -1.90
C THR A 61 -13.55 17.52 -0.64
N GLY A 62 -12.95 17.19 0.50
CA GLY A 62 -13.62 17.24 1.80
C GLY A 62 -14.52 16.05 2.12
N GLU A 63 -14.44 14.95 1.34
CA GLU A 63 -15.09 13.68 1.70
C GLU A 63 -14.48 13.15 2.99
N LYS A 64 -15.31 12.70 3.94
CA LYS A 64 -14.82 12.19 5.22
C LYS A 64 -14.13 10.84 5.02
N VAL A 65 -13.01 10.68 5.71
CA VAL A 65 -12.26 9.42 5.74
C VAL A 65 -12.08 8.97 7.17
N PHE A 66 -12.42 7.72 7.45
CA PHE A 66 -12.21 7.06 8.73
C PHE A 66 -11.14 5.99 8.57
N ILE A 67 -10.14 5.97 9.45
CA ILE A 67 -9.07 4.98 9.40
C ILE A 67 -9.09 4.21 10.72
N ASN A 68 -9.57 2.97 10.66
CA ASN A 68 -9.56 2.06 11.80
C ASN A 68 -8.15 1.48 11.96
N VAL A 69 -7.45 1.91 12.99
CA VAL A 69 -6.19 1.29 13.40
C VAL A 69 -6.53 0.12 14.32
N CYS A 70 -6.12 -1.07 13.90
CA CYS A 70 -6.32 -2.34 14.57
C CYS A 70 -4.98 -3.04 14.81
N THR A 71 -4.98 -4.08 15.64
CA THR A 71 -3.78 -4.83 15.98
C THR A 71 -3.90 -6.31 15.65
N SER A 72 -2.78 -6.95 15.34
CA SER A 72 -2.71 -8.40 15.23
C SER A 72 -1.29 -8.90 15.48
N THR A 73 -1.15 -9.98 16.24
CA THR A 73 0.11 -10.70 16.46
C THR A 73 0.58 -11.49 15.24
N LYS A 74 -0.26 -11.60 14.20
CA LYS A 74 0.08 -12.21 12.91
C LYS A 74 0.91 -11.28 12.01
N ILE A 75 0.94 -9.99 12.31
CA ILE A 75 1.85 -9.03 11.66
C ILE A 75 3.21 -9.12 12.34
N GLN A 76 4.30 -9.07 11.58
CA GLN A 76 5.64 -9.09 12.19
C GLN A 76 5.86 -7.84 13.07
N ALA A 77 6.35 -8.05 14.30
CA ALA A 77 6.75 -6.95 15.17
C ALA A 77 7.97 -6.20 14.58
N PRO A 78 7.99 -4.85 14.63
CA PRO A 78 9.18 -4.10 14.27
C PRO A 78 10.30 -4.34 15.29
N ARG A 79 11.52 -3.97 14.91
CA ARG A 79 12.65 -3.92 15.84
C ARG A 79 12.30 -3.01 17.02
N ASP A 80 12.65 -3.43 18.23
CA ASP A 80 12.50 -2.57 19.39
C ASP A 80 13.68 -1.60 19.48
N ILE A 81 13.39 -0.30 19.47
CA ILE A 81 14.38 0.80 19.43
C ILE A 81 14.03 1.90 20.40
N SER A 82 14.99 2.66 20.93
CA SER A 82 14.66 3.80 21.80
C SER A 82 14.03 4.96 21.00
N GLU A 83 13.37 5.89 21.69
CA GLU A 83 12.87 7.12 21.06
C GLU A 83 14.01 7.96 20.50
N HIS A 84 15.13 8.06 21.22
CA HIS A 84 16.34 8.73 20.75
C HIS A 84 16.86 8.12 19.45
N GLU A 85 16.92 6.79 19.40
CA GLU A 85 17.35 6.08 18.21
C GLU A 85 16.39 6.30 17.03
N LEU A 86 15.08 6.33 17.25
CA LEU A 86 14.10 6.66 16.20
C LEU A 86 14.35 8.06 15.63
N ILE A 87 14.58 9.06 16.49
CA ILE A 87 14.87 10.43 16.06
C ILE A 87 16.16 10.48 15.23
N GLU A 88 17.20 9.77 15.65
CA GLU A 88 18.45 9.66 14.89
C GLU A 88 18.26 8.97 13.54
N ILE A 89 17.43 7.91 13.48
CA ILE A 89 17.10 7.22 12.23
C ILE A 89 16.43 8.20 11.26
N VAL A 90 15.37 8.88 11.71
CA VAL A 90 14.58 9.79 10.86
C VAL A 90 15.40 10.96 10.34
N LYS A 91 16.42 11.42 11.08
CA LYS A 91 17.32 12.51 10.67
C LYS A 91 18.54 12.04 9.89
N SER A 92 18.78 10.73 9.80
CA SER A 92 19.94 10.19 9.10
C SER A 92 19.74 10.15 7.58
N GLU A 93 20.82 9.94 6.84
CA GLU A 93 20.78 9.77 5.38
C GLU A 93 20.09 8.46 4.95
N ASP A 94 19.90 7.51 5.88
CA ASP A 94 19.19 6.24 5.64
C ASP A 94 18.03 6.05 6.65
N PRO A 95 16.90 6.75 6.46
CA PRO A 95 15.70 6.54 7.29
C PRO A 95 15.08 5.15 7.10
N GLY A 96 15.40 4.46 5.99
CA GLY A 96 14.87 3.13 5.65
C GLY A 96 15.38 2.00 6.54
N ARG A 97 16.40 2.26 7.37
CA ARG A 97 16.96 1.28 8.34
C ARG A 97 16.01 0.88 9.46
N TYR A 98 14.91 1.61 9.65
CA TYR A 98 13.82 1.23 10.54
C TYR A 98 12.52 1.08 9.77
N ARG A 99 11.87 -0.08 9.93
CA ARG A 99 10.61 -0.40 9.26
C ARG A 99 9.61 -0.88 10.28
N VAL A 100 8.39 -0.37 10.15
CA VAL A 100 7.23 -0.83 10.89
C VAL A 100 6.29 -1.49 9.89
N PRO A 101 6.13 -2.83 9.94
CA PRO A 101 5.17 -3.52 9.08
C PRO A 101 3.74 -3.08 9.40
N ILE A 102 3.02 -2.65 8.37
CA ILE A 102 1.59 -2.30 8.45
C ILE A 102 0.85 -3.03 7.33
N SER A 103 -0.37 -3.49 7.60
CA SER A 103 -1.29 -4.01 6.58
C SER A 103 -2.35 -2.95 6.28
N LEU A 104 -2.55 -2.64 5.01
CA LEU A 104 -3.50 -1.63 4.53
C LEU A 104 -4.65 -2.32 3.79
N GLY A 105 -5.84 -2.33 4.40
CA GLY A 105 -7.06 -2.84 3.79
C GLY A 105 -7.55 -1.96 2.63
N GLU A 106 -8.39 -2.54 1.78
CA GLU A 106 -9.08 -1.82 0.71
C GLU A 106 -10.07 -0.80 1.30
N PRO A 107 -10.30 0.35 0.64
CA PRO A 107 -11.31 1.32 1.06
C PRO A 107 -12.71 0.70 0.98
N VAL A 108 -13.51 0.97 2.00
CA VAL A 108 -14.94 0.61 2.04
C VAL A 108 -15.75 1.89 2.05
N ALA A 109 -16.66 2.05 1.09
CA ALA A 109 -17.60 3.17 1.09
C ALA A 109 -18.71 2.94 2.13
N ASP A 110 -19.05 3.98 2.88
CA ASP A 110 -20.10 3.97 3.89
C ASP A 110 -20.82 5.33 3.94
N ILE A 111 -21.85 5.46 4.76
CA ILE A 111 -22.62 6.69 4.98
C ILE A 111 -22.41 7.14 6.42
N ASP A 112 -22.04 8.41 6.59
CA ASP A 112 -21.87 9.00 7.91
C ASP A 112 -23.21 9.25 8.63
N LYS A 113 -23.13 9.62 9.91
CA LYS A 113 -24.33 9.90 10.74
C LYS A 113 -25.22 11.02 10.20
N ASN A 114 -24.71 11.86 9.29
CA ASN A 114 -25.41 12.98 8.69
C ASN A 114 -25.92 12.64 7.27
N GLY A 115 -25.78 11.40 6.81
CA GLY A 115 -26.22 10.97 5.48
C GLY A 115 -25.23 11.27 4.34
N HIS A 116 -24.00 11.71 4.64
CA HIS A 116 -22.99 11.97 3.62
C HIS A 116 -22.09 10.76 3.39
N GLY A 117 -21.68 10.53 2.14
CA GLY A 117 -20.70 9.49 1.81
C GLY A 117 -19.38 9.68 2.55
N CYS A 118 -18.79 8.58 2.98
CA CYS A 118 -17.45 8.53 3.56
C CYS A 118 -16.73 7.25 3.14
N SER A 119 -15.40 7.28 3.28
CA SER A 119 -14.54 6.14 3.00
C SER A 119 -13.89 5.63 4.29
N ILE A 120 -13.87 4.31 4.47
CA ILE A 120 -13.32 3.64 5.65
C ILE A 120 -12.12 2.79 5.23
N PHE A 121 -10.98 3.03 5.87
CA PHE A 121 -9.79 2.19 5.78
C PHE A 121 -9.61 1.36 7.05
N THR A 122 -9.01 0.19 6.91
CA THR A 122 -8.52 -0.60 8.03
C THR A 122 -7.01 -0.74 7.93
N VAL A 123 -6.30 -0.37 8.97
CA VAL A 123 -4.85 -0.54 9.08
C VAL A 123 -4.53 -1.45 10.24
N ILE A 124 -3.73 -2.49 10.01
CA ILE A 124 -3.36 -3.47 11.03
C ILE A 124 -1.87 -3.35 11.32
N ILE A 125 -1.52 -3.22 12.60
CA ILE A 125 -0.14 -3.15 13.08
C ILE A 125 0.12 -4.19 14.19
N HIS A 126 1.38 -4.43 14.54
CA HIS A 126 1.69 -5.28 15.68
C HIS A 126 1.29 -4.59 17.02
N PRO A 127 0.65 -5.29 17.97
CA PRO A 127 0.22 -4.70 19.25
C PRO A 127 1.38 -4.11 20.08
N ASP A 128 2.58 -4.69 20.03
CA ASP A 128 3.73 -4.16 20.80
C ASP A 128 4.14 -2.76 20.34
N TYR A 129 4.11 -2.52 19.03
CA TYR A 129 4.41 -1.20 18.49
C TYR A 129 3.33 -0.20 18.91
N LEU A 130 2.06 -0.58 18.87
CA LEU A 130 0.97 0.27 19.34
C LEU A 130 1.11 0.60 20.84
N LYS A 131 1.44 -0.39 21.67
CA LYS A 131 1.66 -0.19 23.11
C LYS A 131 2.73 0.87 23.35
N LYS A 132 3.82 0.82 22.58
CA LYS A 132 4.89 1.81 22.63
C LYS A 132 4.45 3.18 22.13
N ALA A 133 3.76 3.24 21.00
CA ALA A 133 3.21 4.48 20.44
C ALA A 133 2.25 5.18 21.41
N ARG A 134 1.43 4.44 22.16
CA ARG A 134 0.53 5.03 23.17
C ARG A 134 1.27 5.71 24.32
N GLN A 135 2.55 5.39 24.54
CA GLN A 135 3.37 5.94 25.62
C GLN A 135 4.34 7.03 25.14
N SER A 136 4.48 7.24 23.83
CA SER A 136 5.41 8.19 23.23
C SER A 136 4.76 8.89 22.04
N SER A 137 4.63 10.22 22.12
CA SER A 137 4.14 11.04 21.00
C SER A 137 5.04 10.90 19.78
N THR A 138 6.35 10.70 19.95
CA THR A 138 7.28 10.48 18.85
C THR A 138 6.93 9.19 18.06
N PHE A 139 6.71 8.07 18.76
CA PHE A 139 6.29 6.83 18.10
C PHE A 139 4.86 6.90 17.53
N MET A 140 3.95 7.62 18.20
CA MET A 140 2.61 7.85 17.68
C MET A 140 2.63 8.69 16.40
N ASN A 141 3.36 9.81 16.39
CA ASN A 141 3.48 10.66 15.20
C ASN A 141 4.11 9.88 14.04
N PHE A 142 5.16 9.10 14.32
CA PHE A 142 5.76 8.22 13.30
C PHE A 142 4.75 7.20 12.76
N LEU A 143 3.92 6.59 13.62
CA LEU A 143 2.85 5.70 13.18
C LEU A 143 1.88 6.41 12.25
N LEU A 144 1.41 7.60 12.63
CA LEU A 144 0.45 8.37 11.85
C LEU A 144 1.04 8.72 10.48
N THR A 145 2.29 9.18 10.42
CA THR A 145 2.99 9.45 9.16
C THR A 145 3.01 8.21 8.27
N LEU A 146 3.41 7.05 8.81
CA LEU A 146 3.42 5.79 8.04
C LEU A 146 2.02 5.38 7.54
N VAL A 147 0.99 5.60 8.36
CA VAL A 147 -0.40 5.30 7.98
C VAL A 147 -0.84 6.21 6.84
N TYR A 148 -0.65 7.52 6.95
CA TYR A 148 -1.04 8.47 5.91
C TYR A 148 -0.26 8.21 4.62
N GLU A 149 1.07 8.22 4.67
CA GLU A 149 1.91 7.97 3.50
C GLU A 149 1.63 6.60 2.88
N GLY A 150 1.46 5.56 3.70
CA GLY A 150 1.13 4.22 3.22
C GLY A 150 -0.18 4.17 2.46
N LEU A 151 -1.23 4.82 3.00
CA LEU A 151 -2.54 4.88 2.35
C LEU A 151 -2.47 5.71 1.05
N GLU A 152 -1.86 6.89 1.06
CA GLU A 152 -1.76 7.71 -0.15
C GLU A 152 -0.91 7.05 -1.25
N ASN A 153 0.15 6.31 -0.87
CA ASN A 153 0.99 5.60 -1.80
C ASN A 153 0.26 4.39 -2.41
N LYS A 154 -0.50 3.64 -1.60
CA LYS A 154 -1.28 2.49 -2.07
C LYS A 154 -2.53 2.93 -2.85
N PHE A 155 -3.15 4.04 -2.47
CA PHE A 155 -4.39 4.55 -3.03
C PHE A 155 -4.25 6.03 -3.42
N PRO A 156 -3.61 6.34 -4.58
CA PRO A 156 -3.26 7.71 -4.96
C PRO A 156 -4.43 8.70 -5.11
N MET A 157 -5.65 8.20 -5.31
CA MET A 157 -6.89 8.98 -5.35
C MET A 157 -7.30 9.52 -3.96
N PHE A 158 -6.79 8.93 -2.88
CA PHE A 158 -7.00 9.43 -1.52
C PHE A 158 -5.83 10.30 -1.10
N LYS A 159 -5.95 11.61 -1.37
CA LYS A 159 -5.09 12.61 -0.73
C LYS A 159 -5.73 13.05 0.57
N LEU A 160 -5.05 12.80 1.69
CA LEU A 160 -5.61 12.94 3.02
C LEU A 160 -5.10 14.21 3.68
N GLU A 161 -6.01 14.94 4.35
CA GLU A 161 -5.58 16.05 5.19
C GLU A 161 -4.80 15.49 6.39
N THR A 162 -3.55 15.91 6.51
CA THR A 162 -2.74 15.66 7.71
C THR A 162 -3.05 16.75 8.74
N GLY A 163 -3.37 16.34 9.97
CA GLY A 163 -3.75 17.23 11.06
C GLY A 163 -2.57 17.88 11.76
#